data_AF-A0AA36I3L5-F1
#
_entry.id   AF-A0AA36I3L5-F1
#
_cell.length_a   1.000
_cell.length_b   1.000
_cell.length_c   1.000
_cell.angle_alpha   90.00
_cell.angle_beta   90.00
_cell.angle_gamma   90.00
#
_symmetry.space_group_name_H-M   'P 1'
#
loop_
_entity.id
_entity.type
_entity.pdbx_description
1 polymer ?
#
loop_
_entity_poly.entity_id
_entity_poly.type
_entity_poly.pdbx_seq_one_letter_code
_entity_poly.pdbx_strand_id
1 'polypeptide(L)'
;MGQVMKILALCAVLGIAYKMISSMCASRKCDCRRFKILAQCLLAWGWDEFETFEVLMSVHSVQDVQNEGMFGKKEFKVKASFNWSSAETSGTCDMRWEQTKKLEIPQGASEGIISLWSLGTIKDSKVAQYTLETKKDMLDKSESFFGKKQKLKLTHKGKTVGTLLITFRKRGRGDNDIGDCPIDGIDEDSPLLIDITNAIQEMVRKKEMLPLQKGEKLGGERKIAVLAKTLQGDLREISLEGQELGKVYVRAIYCNFAELKGEDMKEEWAKQCEKARKKGLRQPQRKWYFCWYGSKNEALDPEKWHFPDGFFPLATMTQVNRSPERQDQFCVKYTAGAKETKIYRREQGKALDAWVEGLDLANQEIRENMKEEKEGEEMKEKEKAKARMMHGQWMQKNGMPGNEEQWTAWFQWMKSGHLEDESIRDFYQELMNPPQGKGAGRG
;
A
#
# COMPACT_ATOMS: atom_id res chain seq x y z
N MET A 1 -44.89 -13.62 57.55
CA MET A 1 -44.70 -14.16 56.18
C MET A 1 -45.00 -13.16 55.06
N GLY A 2 -46.10 -12.39 55.10
CA GLY A 2 -46.49 -11.50 53.98
C GLY A 2 -45.48 -10.41 53.57
N GLN A 3 -44.75 -9.80 54.49
CA GLN A 3 -43.73 -8.79 54.16
C GLN A 3 -42.49 -9.39 53.49
N VAL A 4 -42.05 -10.57 53.91
CA VAL A 4 -40.89 -11.27 53.34
C VAL A 4 -41.14 -11.63 51.87
N MET A 5 -42.36 -12.09 51.54
CA MET A 5 -42.78 -12.36 50.15
C MET A 5 -42.74 -11.10 49.26
N LYS A 6 -43.13 -9.93 49.80
CA LYS A 6 -43.09 -8.66 49.05
C LYS A 6 -41.66 -8.21 48.76
N ILE A 7 -40.75 -8.36 49.72
CA ILE A 7 -39.33 -8.03 49.54
C ILE A 7 -38.69 -8.94 48.47
N LEU A 8 -38.95 -10.24 48.53
CA LEU A 8 -38.45 -11.20 47.53
C LEU A 8 -39.00 -10.90 46.12
N ALA A 9 -40.28 -10.55 46.00
CA ALA A 9 -40.88 -10.15 44.73
C ALA A 9 -40.23 -8.87 44.17
N LEU A 10 -39.99 -7.87 45.03
CA LEU A 10 -39.31 -6.63 44.62
C LEU A 10 -37.87 -6.89 44.15
N CYS A 11 -37.11 -7.72 44.88
CA CYS A 11 -35.76 -8.11 44.48
C CYS A 11 -35.75 -8.85 43.13
N ALA A 12 -36.73 -9.74 42.89
CA ALA A 12 -36.86 -10.42 41.60
C ALA A 12 -37.17 -9.44 40.46
N VAL A 13 -38.09 -8.49 40.67
CA VAL A 13 -38.42 -7.45 39.68
C VAL A 13 -37.22 -6.55 39.40
N LEU A 14 -36.49 -6.12 40.42
CA LEU A 14 -35.27 -5.32 40.26
C LEU A 14 -34.16 -6.11 39.56
N GLY A 15 -34.02 -7.40 39.84
CA GLY A 15 -33.08 -8.29 39.13
C GLY A 15 -33.43 -8.45 37.66
N ILE A 16 -34.72 -8.58 37.32
CA ILE A 16 -35.20 -8.65 35.94
C ILE A 16 -34.99 -7.30 35.24
N ALA A 17 -35.33 -6.18 35.89
CA ALA A 17 -35.12 -4.84 35.34
C ALA A 17 -33.63 -4.56 35.11
N TYR A 18 -32.76 -4.90 36.07
CA TYR A 18 -31.31 -4.79 35.92
C TYR A 18 -30.80 -5.67 34.78
N LYS A 19 -31.30 -6.90 34.63
CA LYS A 19 -30.92 -7.79 33.52
C LYS A 19 -31.41 -7.25 32.17
N MET A 20 -32.62 -6.70 32.10
CA MET A 20 -33.14 -6.07 30.88
C MET A 20 -32.33 -4.83 30.52
N ILE A 21 -32.11 -3.92 31.48
CA ILE A 21 -31.31 -2.71 31.29
C ILE A 21 -29.88 -3.05 30.92
N SER A 22 -29.23 -3.99 31.61
CA SER A 22 -27.86 -4.41 31.28
C SER A 22 -27.77 -5.08 29.90
N SER A 23 -28.76 -5.90 29.50
CA SER A 23 -28.82 -6.46 28.15
C SER A 23 -29.08 -5.40 27.06
N MET A 24 -29.89 -4.39 27.35
CA MET A 24 -30.13 -3.27 26.45
C MET A 24 -28.87 -2.40 26.33
N CYS A 25 -28.20 -2.10 27.45
CA CYS A 25 -26.94 -1.36 27.52
C CYS A 25 -25.76 -2.09 26.86
N ALA A 26 -25.84 -3.42 26.67
CA ALA A 26 -24.87 -4.16 25.86
C ALA A 26 -25.03 -3.93 24.34
N SER A 27 -26.12 -3.29 23.91
CA SER A 27 -26.27 -2.85 22.52
C SER A 27 -25.59 -1.50 22.30
N ARG A 28 -24.98 -1.31 21.12
CA ARG A 28 -24.36 -0.04 20.71
C ARG A 28 -25.32 1.17 20.81
N LYS A 29 -26.64 0.96 20.77
CA LYS A 29 -27.63 2.03 20.82
C LYS A 29 -27.90 2.54 22.24
N CYS A 30 -27.68 1.73 23.28
CA CYS A 30 -28.00 2.09 24.66
C CYS A 30 -26.76 2.21 25.56
N ASP A 31 -25.55 2.18 24.99
CA ASP A 31 -24.33 2.44 25.74
C ASP A 31 -24.26 3.94 26.10
N CYS A 32 -24.43 4.25 27.39
CA CYS A 32 -24.42 5.63 27.90
C CYS A 32 -23.07 6.33 27.67
N ARG A 33 -22.00 5.57 27.44
CA ARG A 33 -20.66 6.08 27.10
C ARG A 33 -20.60 6.74 25.72
N ARG A 34 -21.66 6.65 24.91
CA ARG A 34 -21.75 7.43 23.67
C ARG A 34 -21.99 8.93 23.91
N PHE A 35 -22.55 9.28 25.07
CA PHE A 35 -22.65 10.67 25.47
C PHE A 35 -21.29 11.11 26.02
N LYS A 36 -20.60 11.99 25.29
CA LYS A 36 -19.24 12.45 25.62
C LYS A 36 -19.09 12.90 27.08
N ILE A 37 -20.11 13.58 27.63
CA ILE A 37 -20.12 14.03 29.02
C ILE A 37 -20.14 12.83 30.00
N LEU A 38 -21.02 11.85 29.77
CA LEU A 38 -21.09 10.67 30.64
C LEU A 38 -19.83 9.82 30.55
N ALA A 39 -19.28 9.64 29.33
CA ALA A 39 -18.01 8.95 29.13
C ALA A 39 -16.87 9.63 29.91
N GLN A 40 -16.77 10.96 29.79
CA GLN A 40 -15.78 11.74 30.54
C GLN A 40 -15.98 11.64 32.06
N CYS A 41 -17.22 11.67 32.55
CA CYS A 41 -17.52 11.49 33.97
C CYS A 41 -17.12 10.09 34.46
N LEU A 42 -17.48 9.04 33.72
CA LEU A 42 -17.13 7.66 34.08
C LEU A 42 -15.61 7.43 34.11
N LEU A 43 -14.89 8.05 33.18
CA LEU A 43 -13.42 8.03 33.17
C LEU A 43 -12.86 8.83 34.35
N ALA A 44 -13.35 10.05 34.60
CA ALA A 44 -12.89 10.92 35.68
C ALA A 44 -13.16 10.32 37.07
N TRP A 45 -14.23 9.55 37.23
CA TRP A 45 -14.55 8.82 38.45
C TRP A 45 -13.75 7.51 38.61
N GLY A 46 -12.96 7.12 37.59
CA GLY A 46 -12.21 5.86 37.60
C GLY A 46 -13.08 4.62 37.45
N TRP A 47 -14.35 4.78 37.03
CA TRP A 47 -15.24 3.65 36.75
C TRP A 47 -14.78 2.91 35.49
N ASP A 48 -14.46 3.66 34.44
CA ASP A 48 -13.82 3.13 33.25
C ASP A 48 -12.33 3.47 33.31
N GLU A 49 -11.48 2.53 32.91
CA GLU A 49 -10.03 2.67 33.07
C GLU A 49 -9.32 3.32 31.87
N PHE A 50 -10.03 3.48 30.74
CA PHE A 50 -9.50 4.00 29.49
C PHE A 50 -10.61 4.56 28.60
N GLU A 51 -10.27 5.54 27.76
CA GLU A 51 -11.15 6.09 26.72
C GLU A 51 -11.35 5.12 25.57
N THR A 52 -12.41 5.30 24.77
CA THR A 52 -12.57 4.57 23.50
C THR A 52 -11.38 4.83 22.57
N PHE A 53 -10.82 3.78 21.96
CA PHE A 53 -9.76 3.92 20.97
C PHE A 53 -9.94 2.94 19.80
N GLU A 54 -9.38 3.29 18.65
CA GLU A 54 -9.40 2.41 17.47
C GLU A 54 -8.12 1.60 17.38
N VAL A 55 -8.25 0.35 16.94
CA VAL A 55 -7.13 -0.52 16.61
C VAL A 55 -7.29 -1.12 15.22
N LEU A 56 -6.16 -1.33 14.55
CA LEU A 56 -6.06 -2.15 13.36
C LEU A 56 -5.56 -3.52 13.76
N MET A 57 -6.41 -4.53 13.56
CA MET A 57 -6.17 -5.92 13.92
C MET A 57 -5.76 -6.70 12.68
N SER A 58 -4.48 -7.10 12.59
CA SER A 58 -3.96 -7.96 11.53
C SER A 58 -3.94 -9.42 11.98
N VAL A 59 -4.79 -10.25 11.38
CA VAL A 59 -4.84 -11.70 11.64
C VAL A 59 -3.91 -12.40 10.64
N HIS A 60 -2.84 -13.04 11.14
CA HIS A 60 -1.84 -13.65 10.27
C HIS A 60 -2.20 -15.10 9.93
N SER A 61 -2.16 -15.98 10.93
CA SER A 61 -2.39 -17.42 10.75
C SER A 61 -2.75 -18.10 12.06
N VAL A 62 -3.29 -19.31 11.97
CA VAL A 62 -3.48 -20.20 13.12
C VAL A 62 -2.68 -21.48 12.92
N GLN A 63 -2.06 -21.95 14.00
CA GLN A 63 -1.27 -23.18 14.05
C GLN A 63 -1.95 -24.21 14.96
N ASP A 64 -1.60 -25.48 14.77
CA ASP A 64 -2.00 -26.62 15.61
C ASP A 64 -3.50 -26.97 15.60
N VAL A 65 -4.28 -26.43 14.64
CA VAL A 65 -5.71 -26.74 14.49
C VAL A 65 -5.91 -27.85 13.47
N GLN A 66 -6.76 -28.84 13.82
CA GLN A 66 -7.16 -29.90 12.88
C GLN A 66 -8.00 -29.32 11.73
N ASN A 67 -7.40 -29.27 10.54
CA ASN A 67 -8.01 -28.73 9.32
C ASN A 67 -8.88 -29.76 8.58
N GLU A 68 -8.62 -31.05 8.76
CA GLU A 68 -9.37 -32.10 8.07
C GLU A 68 -10.69 -32.43 8.80
N GLY A 69 -11.78 -32.47 8.05
CA GLY A 69 -13.07 -32.99 8.47
C GLY A 69 -13.51 -34.17 7.61
N MET A 70 -14.61 -34.82 7.99
CA MET A 70 -15.19 -35.93 7.23
C MET A 70 -15.57 -35.55 5.79
N PHE A 71 -15.80 -34.26 5.51
CA PHE A 71 -16.21 -33.74 4.20
C PHE A 71 -15.11 -32.93 3.51
N GLY A 72 -13.83 -33.18 3.84
CA GLY A 72 -12.69 -32.49 3.26
C GLY A 72 -12.12 -31.37 4.14
N LYS A 73 -11.44 -30.41 3.52
CA LYS A 73 -10.80 -29.29 4.22
C LYS A 73 -11.85 -28.34 4.76
N LYS A 74 -11.77 -28.05 6.06
CA LYS A 74 -12.66 -27.08 6.71
C LYS A 74 -12.23 -25.65 6.37
N GLU A 75 -13.21 -24.76 6.29
CA GLU A 75 -12.97 -23.33 6.16
C GLU A 75 -13.10 -22.67 7.54
N PHE A 76 -12.23 -21.72 7.84
CA PHE A 76 -12.16 -21.07 9.14
C PHE A 76 -12.20 -19.55 9.01
N LYS A 77 -12.77 -18.88 10.00
CA LYS A 77 -12.66 -17.42 10.18
C LYS A 77 -12.31 -17.07 11.62
N VAL A 78 -11.72 -15.89 11.81
CA VAL A 78 -11.40 -15.33 13.12
C VAL A 78 -12.34 -14.16 13.38
N LYS A 79 -12.97 -14.16 14.56
CA LYS A 79 -13.84 -13.08 15.03
C LYS A 79 -13.31 -12.52 16.34
N ALA A 80 -13.01 -11.22 16.36
CA ALA A 80 -12.69 -10.47 17.56
C ALA A 80 -13.90 -9.63 17.99
N SER A 81 -14.18 -9.56 19.28
CA SER A 81 -15.32 -8.82 19.82
C SER A 81 -14.97 -8.17 21.15
N PHE A 82 -15.20 -6.85 21.25
CA PHE A 82 -15.04 -6.05 22.46
C PHE A 82 -16.38 -5.36 22.74
N ASN A 83 -17.12 -5.86 23.73
CA ASN A 83 -18.49 -5.43 24.02
C ASN A 83 -19.37 -5.46 22.74
N TRP A 84 -19.88 -4.32 22.29
CA TRP A 84 -20.72 -4.20 21.09
C TRP A 84 -19.94 -4.09 19.78
N SER A 85 -18.61 -3.92 19.83
CA SER A 85 -17.76 -3.80 18.65
C SER A 85 -17.22 -5.17 18.26
N SER A 86 -17.28 -5.52 16.97
CA SER A 86 -16.74 -6.78 16.48
C SER A 86 -16.22 -6.66 15.05
N ALA A 87 -15.16 -7.40 14.76
CA ALA A 87 -14.62 -7.57 13.42
C ALA A 87 -14.39 -9.06 13.13
N GLU A 88 -14.61 -9.48 11.90
CA GLU A 88 -14.33 -10.84 11.44
C GLU A 88 -13.54 -10.87 10.13
N THR A 89 -12.70 -11.88 9.97
CA THR A 89 -11.97 -12.15 8.73
C THR A 89 -12.84 -12.94 7.76
N SER A 90 -12.46 -12.94 6.48
CA SER A 90 -13.03 -13.87 5.51
C SER A 90 -12.69 -15.32 5.88
N GLY A 91 -13.48 -16.27 5.38
CA GLY A 91 -13.14 -17.68 5.47
C GLY A 91 -11.85 -18.01 4.73
N THR A 92 -11.07 -18.96 5.25
CA THR A 92 -9.94 -19.57 4.52
C THR A 92 -9.77 -21.04 4.91
N CYS A 93 -9.28 -21.85 3.96
CA CYS A 93 -8.96 -23.26 4.16
C CYS A 93 -7.47 -23.49 4.47
N ASP A 94 -6.61 -22.50 4.27
CA ASP A 94 -5.15 -22.63 4.46
C ASP A 94 -4.66 -22.17 5.83
N MET A 95 -5.59 -21.74 6.71
CA MET A 95 -5.31 -21.19 8.04
C MET A 95 -4.45 -19.92 8.04
N ARG A 96 -4.40 -19.18 6.91
CA ARG A 96 -3.64 -17.94 6.74
C ARG A 96 -4.53 -16.84 6.18
N TRP A 97 -4.76 -15.79 6.96
CA TRP A 97 -5.58 -14.66 6.54
C TRP A 97 -4.72 -13.53 5.98
N GLU A 98 -3.71 -13.08 6.72
CA GLU A 98 -3.02 -11.81 6.49
C GLU A 98 -3.99 -10.65 6.20
N GLN A 99 -5.13 -10.65 6.90
CA GLN A 99 -6.16 -9.62 6.76
C GLN A 99 -6.06 -8.63 7.92
N THR A 100 -6.15 -7.35 7.59
CA THR A 100 -6.30 -6.28 8.58
C THR A 100 -7.75 -5.87 8.67
N LYS A 101 -8.25 -5.70 9.89
CA LYS A 101 -9.61 -5.21 10.17
C LYS A 101 -9.55 -4.06 11.16
N LYS A 102 -10.30 -3.01 10.88
CA LYS A 102 -10.55 -1.93 11.83
C LYS A 102 -11.49 -2.42 12.94
N LEU A 103 -11.11 -2.12 14.17
CA LEU A 103 -11.87 -2.51 15.35
C LEU A 103 -11.85 -1.35 16.35
N GLU A 104 -13.03 -0.86 16.72
CA GLU A 104 -13.18 0.11 17.79
C GLU A 104 -13.20 -0.64 19.13
N ILE A 105 -12.42 -0.21 20.12
CA ILE A 105 -12.47 -0.76 21.48
C ILE A 105 -13.24 0.26 22.34
N PRO A 106 -14.49 -0.04 22.71
CA PRO A 106 -15.32 0.87 23.48
C PRO A 106 -14.72 1.12 24.86
N GLN A 107 -14.86 2.35 25.36
CA GLN A 107 -14.57 2.69 26.75
C GLN A 107 -15.23 1.68 27.72
N GLY A 108 -14.47 1.23 28.72
CA GLY A 108 -14.94 0.26 29.71
C GLY A 108 -15.06 -1.19 29.22
N ALA A 109 -14.66 -1.51 27.99
CA ALA A 109 -14.60 -2.88 27.50
C ALA A 109 -13.42 -3.65 28.14
N SER A 110 -13.57 -4.06 29.40
CA SER A 110 -12.51 -4.72 30.19
C SER A 110 -11.97 -6.00 29.56
N GLU A 111 -12.80 -6.72 28.81
CA GLU A 111 -12.45 -7.96 28.13
C GLU A 111 -12.80 -7.93 26.65
N GLY A 112 -11.88 -8.48 25.83
CA GLY A 112 -12.11 -8.82 24.43
C GLY A 112 -12.12 -10.33 24.22
N ILE A 113 -13.03 -10.83 23.40
CA ILE A 113 -13.09 -12.25 23.03
C ILE A 113 -12.63 -12.41 21.58
N ILE A 114 -11.54 -13.13 21.39
CA ILE A 114 -11.03 -13.51 20.07
C ILE A 114 -11.34 -14.99 19.88
N SER A 115 -12.09 -15.31 18.83
CA SER A 115 -12.63 -16.65 18.61
C SER A 115 -12.35 -17.15 17.21
N LEU A 116 -11.97 -18.42 17.11
CA LEU A 116 -11.84 -19.14 15.85
C LEU A 116 -13.15 -19.89 15.58
N TRP A 117 -13.70 -19.69 14.40
CA TRP A 117 -14.93 -20.33 13.94
C TRP A 117 -14.61 -21.21 12.74
N SER A 118 -15.21 -22.40 12.71
CA SER A 118 -15.26 -23.27 11.54
C SER A 118 -16.57 -22.98 10.83
N LEU A 119 -16.48 -22.56 9.56
CA LEU A 119 -17.62 -22.31 8.69
C LEU A 119 -18.25 -23.65 8.30
N GLY A 120 -19.55 -23.76 8.50
CA GLY A 120 -20.33 -24.94 8.16
C GLY A 120 -21.41 -24.60 7.15
N THR A 121 -21.85 -25.59 6.36
CA THR A 121 -22.92 -25.38 5.36
C THR A 121 -24.23 -24.88 5.97
N ILE A 122 -24.54 -25.33 7.20
CA ILE A 122 -25.79 -24.97 7.91
C ILE A 122 -25.52 -23.92 8.98
N LYS A 123 -24.46 -24.11 9.77
CA LYS A 123 -24.16 -23.25 10.92
C LYS A 123 -22.68 -23.25 11.22
N ASP A 124 -22.15 -22.05 11.45
CA ASP A 124 -20.79 -21.86 11.94
C ASP A 124 -20.65 -22.41 13.37
N SER A 125 -19.55 -23.09 13.62
CA SER A 125 -19.24 -23.65 14.94
C SER A 125 -18.01 -22.96 15.54
N LYS A 126 -18.12 -22.54 16.80
CA LYS A 126 -16.98 -21.98 17.53
C LYS A 126 -16.01 -23.09 17.92
N VAL A 127 -14.80 -23.04 17.39
CA VAL A 127 -13.75 -24.02 17.62
C VAL A 127 -13.09 -23.76 18.97
N ALA A 128 -12.56 -22.55 19.15
CA ALA A 128 -11.83 -22.15 20.35
C ALA A 128 -11.87 -20.63 20.53
N GLN A 129 -11.54 -20.14 21.72
CA GLN A 129 -11.48 -18.72 22.01
C GLN A 129 -10.32 -18.36 22.95
N TYR A 130 -9.97 -17.08 22.95
CA TYR A 130 -9.04 -16.43 23.85
C TYR A 130 -9.71 -15.18 24.41
N THR A 131 -9.63 -15.01 25.73
CA THR A 131 -10.09 -13.80 26.42
C THR A 131 -8.88 -12.91 26.65
N LEU A 132 -8.94 -11.68 26.16
CA LEU A 132 -7.91 -10.66 26.28
C LEU A 132 -8.36 -9.61 27.30
N GLU A 133 -7.57 -9.36 28.34
CA GLU A 133 -7.86 -8.30 29.32
C GLU A 133 -7.35 -6.96 28.76
N THR A 134 -8.25 -6.05 28.37
CA THR A 134 -7.91 -4.87 27.57
C THR A 134 -6.86 -3.98 28.24
N LYS A 135 -7.03 -3.63 29.52
CA LYS A 135 -6.07 -2.79 30.23
C LYS A 135 -4.74 -3.51 30.44
N LYS A 136 -4.77 -4.64 31.11
CA LYS A 136 -3.58 -5.40 31.53
C LYS A 136 -2.75 -5.95 30.38
N ASP A 137 -3.41 -6.43 29.31
CA ASP A 137 -2.71 -7.04 28.18
C ASP A 137 -2.41 -6.04 27.08
N MET A 138 -3.27 -5.05 26.81
CA MET A 138 -3.05 -4.10 25.72
C MET A 138 -2.43 -2.78 26.17
N LEU A 139 -3.00 -2.14 27.20
CA LEU A 139 -2.65 -0.76 27.56
C LEU A 139 -1.43 -0.69 28.49
N ASP A 140 -1.43 -1.46 29.58
CA ASP A 140 -0.34 -1.51 30.55
C ASP A 140 0.96 -2.06 29.91
N LYS A 141 0.82 -2.82 28.83
CA LYS A 141 1.90 -3.43 28.05
C LYS A 141 2.09 -2.77 26.68
N SER A 142 1.62 -1.54 26.49
CA SER A 142 1.49 -0.88 25.18
C SER A 142 2.69 -1.05 24.23
N GLU A 143 3.92 -0.81 24.69
CA GLU A 143 5.15 -0.93 23.90
C GLU A 143 5.49 -2.38 23.48
N SER A 144 5.03 -3.36 24.26
CA SER A 144 5.25 -4.79 24.00
C SER A 144 4.05 -5.45 23.30
N PHE A 145 2.90 -4.80 23.32
CA PHE A 145 1.66 -5.31 22.75
C PHE A 145 1.44 -4.80 21.33
N PHE A 146 1.41 -3.47 21.15
CA PHE A 146 1.08 -2.86 19.87
C PHE A 146 2.24 -2.93 18.88
N GLY A 147 1.93 -3.16 17.61
CA GLY A 147 2.91 -3.34 16.53
C GLY A 147 3.67 -4.67 16.57
N LYS A 148 3.51 -5.47 17.64
CA LYS A 148 4.18 -6.76 17.80
C LYS A 148 3.23 -7.93 17.56
N LYS A 149 3.76 -8.97 16.92
CA LYS A 149 3.03 -10.21 16.64
C LYS A 149 2.81 -10.98 17.94
N GLN A 150 1.55 -11.09 18.34
CA GLN A 150 1.09 -11.82 19.52
C GLN A 150 0.79 -13.29 19.17
N LYS A 151 1.14 -14.20 20.08
CA LYS A 151 0.84 -15.64 19.98
C LYS A 151 -0.24 -16.00 21.00
N LEU A 152 -1.50 -16.04 20.57
CA LEU A 152 -2.64 -16.29 21.45
C LEU A 152 -2.97 -17.79 21.47
N LYS A 153 -2.91 -18.42 22.64
CA LYS A 153 -3.26 -19.84 22.82
C LYS A 153 -4.78 -19.97 22.92
N LEU A 154 -5.44 -20.40 21.85
CA LEU A 154 -6.88 -20.57 21.80
C LEU A 154 -7.29 -21.80 22.61
N THR A 155 -8.30 -21.67 23.47
CA THR A 155 -8.79 -22.76 24.33
C THR A 155 -10.24 -23.13 24.05
N HIS A 156 -10.57 -24.40 24.24
CA HIS A 156 -11.94 -24.93 24.25
C HIS A 156 -12.08 -25.88 25.43
N LYS A 157 -13.02 -25.59 26.34
CA LYS A 157 -13.24 -26.39 27.57
C LYS A 157 -11.94 -26.62 28.37
N GLY A 158 -11.11 -25.58 28.49
CA GLY A 158 -9.84 -25.61 29.23
C GLY A 158 -8.66 -26.28 28.50
N LYS A 159 -8.85 -26.84 27.30
CA LYS A 159 -7.77 -27.43 26.50
C LYS A 159 -7.33 -26.48 25.39
N THR A 160 -6.02 -26.35 25.16
CA THR A 160 -5.47 -25.61 24.01
C THR A 160 -5.79 -26.35 22.72
N VAL A 161 -6.42 -25.65 21.77
CA VAL A 161 -6.80 -26.20 20.45
C VAL A 161 -5.91 -25.67 19.34
N GLY A 162 -5.29 -24.51 19.52
CA GLY A 162 -4.40 -23.93 18.52
C GLY A 162 -3.73 -22.64 18.98
N THR A 163 -2.76 -22.17 18.21
CA THR A 163 -2.06 -20.91 18.45
C THR A 163 -2.37 -19.91 17.34
N LEU A 164 -3.06 -18.82 17.67
CA LEU A 164 -3.38 -17.73 16.74
C LEU A 164 -2.27 -16.68 16.74
N LEU A 165 -1.75 -16.35 15.55
CA LEU A 165 -0.82 -15.26 15.32
C LEU A 165 -1.58 -14.01 14.89
N ILE A 166 -1.53 -12.96 15.71
CA ILE A 166 -2.28 -11.72 15.49
C ILE A 166 -1.44 -10.50 15.88
N THR A 167 -1.60 -9.37 15.20
CA THR A 167 -0.96 -8.10 15.56
C THR A 167 -2.02 -7.03 15.74
N PHE A 168 -1.93 -6.25 16.82
CA PHE A 168 -2.76 -5.08 17.02
C PHE A 168 -1.91 -3.83 16.83
N ARG A 169 -2.44 -2.82 16.15
CA ARG A 169 -1.82 -1.50 16.06
C ARG A 169 -2.81 -0.46 16.53
N LYS A 170 -2.41 0.36 17.48
CA LYS A 170 -3.26 1.43 18.02
C LYS A 170 -3.27 2.58 17.04
N ARG A 171 -4.45 3.16 16.81
CA ARG A 171 -4.61 4.39 16.06
C ARG A 171 -4.68 5.59 17.01
N GLY A 172 -4.11 6.72 16.62
CA GLY A 172 -4.07 7.98 17.36
C GLY A 172 -2.71 8.30 17.99
N ARG A 173 -2.56 9.55 18.44
CA ARG A 173 -1.29 10.19 18.83
C ARG A 173 -0.38 9.32 19.72
N GLY A 174 0.65 8.72 19.13
CA GLY A 174 1.74 8.04 19.82
C GLY A 174 2.84 7.60 18.84
N ASP A 175 4.02 7.25 19.34
CA ASP A 175 5.17 6.87 18.50
C ASP A 175 4.95 5.58 17.69
N ASN A 176 3.93 4.79 18.05
CA ASN A 176 3.50 3.57 17.36
C ASN A 176 2.18 3.76 16.59
N ASP A 177 1.75 5.01 16.38
CA ASP A 177 0.54 5.31 15.63
C ASP A 177 0.71 4.96 14.15
N ILE A 178 -0.32 4.31 13.59
CA ILE A 178 -0.48 4.29 12.14
C ILE A 178 -1.04 5.66 11.78
N GLY A 179 -0.13 6.60 11.51
CA GLY A 179 -0.49 7.92 11.02
C GLY A 179 -1.27 7.86 9.71
N ASP A 180 -1.78 9.03 9.28
CA ASP A 180 -2.50 9.15 8.02
C ASP A 180 -1.67 8.58 6.86
N CYS A 181 -2.33 7.84 5.94
CA CYS A 181 -1.64 7.29 4.79
C CYS A 181 -0.98 8.42 3.99
N PRO A 182 0.33 8.37 3.74
CA PRO A 182 1.01 9.40 2.97
C PRO A 182 0.73 9.27 1.47
N ILE A 183 0.00 8.24 1.03
CA ILE A 183 -0.42 8.04 -0.36
C ILE A 183 -1.94 8.13 -0.43
N ASP A 184 -2.44 9.01 -1.30
CA ASP A 184 -3.88 9.17 -1.48
C ASP A 184 -4.50 7.95 -2.20
N GLY A 185 -5.78 7.68 -1.88
CA GLY A 185 -6.54 6.56 -2.45
C GLY A 185 -6.37 5.21 -1.74
N ILE A 186 -5.62 5.16 -0.63
CA ILE A 186 -5.46 3.95 0.19
C ILE A 186 -6.35 4.03 1.41
N ASP A 187 -7.20 3.02 1.57
CA ASP A 187 -8.07 2.89 2.74
C ASP A 187 -7.27 2.67 4.02
N GLU A 188 -7.78 3.19 5.13
CA GLU A 188 -7.12 3.13 6.43
C GLU A 188 -6.97 1.69 6.98
N ASP A 189 -7.84 0.78 6.55
CA ASP A 189 -7.78 -0.64 6.91
C ASP A 189 -7.11 -1.50 5.83
N SER A 190 -6.62 -0.89 4.75
CA SER A 190 -5.89 -1.60 3.72
C SER A 190 -4.60 -2.20 4.31
N PRO A 191 -4.30 -3.48 4.03
CA PRO A 191 -3.03 -4.06 4.41
C PRO A 191 -1.84 -3.37 3.71
N LEU A 192 -2.05 -2.72 2.57
CA LEU A 192 -1.02 -1.96 1.85
C LEU A 192 -0.46 -0.81 2.69
N LEU A 193 -1.30 -0.15 3.50
CA LEU A 193 -0.88 0.94 4.39
C LEU A 193 0.25 0.50 5.32
N ILE A 194 0.12 -0.68 5.92
CA ILE A 194 1.12 -1.22 6.85
C ILE A 194 2.46 -1.42 6.12
N ASP A 195 2.42 -1.96 4.90
CA ASP A 195 3.62 -2.21 4.12
C ASP A 195 4.27 -0.91 3.60
N ILE A 196 3.48 0.12 3.31
CA ILE A 196 3.96 1.47 2.99
C ILE A 196 4.67 2.09 4.20
N THR A 197 4.05 2.06 5.38
CA THR A 197 4.66 2.60 6.60
C THR A 197 5.99 1.90 6.89
N ASN A 198 6.04 0.57 6.79
CA ASN A 198 7.26 -0.20 6.97
C ASN A 198 8.34 0.18 5.94
N ALA A 199 7.95 0.33 4.66
CA ALA A 199 8.87 0.71 3.59
C ALA A 199 9.46 2.11 3.83
N ILE A 200 8.62 3.09 4.21
CA ILE A 200 9.05 4.45 4.55
C ILE A 200 10.03 4.43 5.72
N GLN A 201 9.71 3.72 6.80
CA GLN A 201 10.62 3.59 7.95
C GLN A 201 11.96 2.96 7.55
N GLU A 202 11.95 1.95 6.69
CA GLU A 202 13.17 1.33 6.17
C GLU A 202 14.00 2.32 5.34
N MET A 203 13.36 3.06 4.43
CA MET A 203 14.03 4.05 3.56
C MET A 203 14.60 5.22 4.36
N VAL A 204 13.87 5.72 5.36
CA VAL A 204 14.35 6.76 6.28
C VAL A 204 15.55 6.26 7.08
N ARG A 205 15.48 5.04 7.62
CA ARG A 205 16.61 4.42 8.34
C ARG A 205 17.84 4.27 7.47
N LYS A 206 17.68 3.98 6.19
CA LYS A 206 18.76 3.86 5.19
C LYS A 206 19.23 5.20 4.61
N LYS A 207 18.60 6.32 5.00
CA LYS A 207 18.85 7.65 4.43
C LYS A 207 18.56 7.75 2.93
N GLU A 208 17.70 6.87 2.41
CA GLU A 208 17.19 6.91 1.03
C GLU A 208 16.06 7.95 0.88
N MET A 209 15.42 8.33 1.99
CA MET A 209 14.36 9.33 2.04
C MET A 209 14.47 10.14 3.34
N LEU A 210 14.06 11.42 3.31
CA LEU A 210 13.87 12.22 4.51
C LEU A 210 12.60 11.79 5.26
N PRO A 211 12.56 11.91 6.60
CA PRO A 211 11.32 11.71 7.36
C PRO A 211 10.21 12.61 6.83
N LEU A 212 9.00 12.04 6.67
CA LEU A 212 7.84 12.80 6.22
C LEU A 212 7.37 13.75 7.33
N GLN A 213 6.98 14.96 6.93
CA GLN A 213 6.29 15.87 7.84
C GLN A 213 4.87 15.36 8.11
N LYS A 214 4.30 15.73 9.26
CA LYS A 214 2.94 15.32 9.61
C LYS A 214 1.95 15.87 8.58
N GLY A 215 1.20 14.97 7.94
CA GLY A 215 0.23 15.30 6.89
C GLY A 215 0.84 15.46 5.50
N GLU A 216 2.14 15.26 5.32
CA GLU A 216 2.79 15.26 4.00
C GLU A 216 2.26 14.11 3.14
N LYS A 217 1.84 14.45 1.92
CA LYS A 217 1.40 13.50 0.89
C LYS A 217 2.51 13.28 -0.13
N LEU A 218 2.70 12.03 -0.52
CA LEU A 218 3.64 11.59 -1.54
C LEU A 218 2.95 11.62 -2.91
N GLY A 219 3.60 12.25 -3.88
CA GLY A 219 3.24 12.17 -5.30
C GLY A 219 4.46 11.94 -6.18
N GLY A 220 4.23 11.70 -7.47
CA GLY A 220 5.25 11.58 -8.50
C GLY A 220 6.25 10.46 -8.22
N GLU A 221 7.52 10.70 -8.54
CA GLU A 221 8.58 9.68 -8.39
C GLU A 221 8.76 9.19 -6.95
N ARG A 222 8.55 10.04 -5.93
CA ARG A 222 8.67 9.64 -4.51
C ARG A 222 7.60 8.62 -4.14
N LYS A 223 6.36 8.81 -4.59
CA LYS A 223 5.26 7.85 -4.41
C LYS A 223 5.58 6.52 -5.07
N ILE A 224 6.04 6.53 -6.33
CA ILE A 224 6.42 5.30 -7.04
C ILE A 224 7.59 4.59 -6.33
N ALA A 225 8.59 5.32 -5.84
CA ALA A 225 9.73 4.72 -5.14
C ALA A 225 9.31 4.00 -3.85
N VAL A 226 8.42 4.60 -3.06
CA VAL A 226 7.85 3.96 -1.86
C VAL A 226 7.03 2.74 -2.24
N LEU A 227 6.15 2.84 -3.24
CA LEU A 227 5.37 1.69 -3.73
C LEU A 227 6.27 0.57 -4.25
N ALA A 228 7.34 0.89 -4.99
CA ALA A 228 8.30 -0.08 -5.48
C ALA A 228 9.01 -0.81 -4.33
N LYS A 229 9.34 -0.07 -3.25
CA LYS A 229 9.89 -0.62 -2.01
C LYS A 229 8.85 -1.42 -1.22
N THR A 230 7.58 -1.10 -1.32
CA THR A 230 6.50 -1.92 -0.77
C THR A 230 6.31 -3.19 -1.60
N LEU A 231 6.51 -3.16 -2.93
CA LEU A 231 6.30 -4.26 -3.88
C LEU A 231 7.52 -5.19 -4.07
N GLN A 232 8.32 -5.38 -3.02
CA GLN A 232 9.40 -6.38 -2.97
C GLN A 232 9.03 -7.52 -2.03
N GLY A 233 9.36 -8.76 -2.40
CA GLY A 233 9.08 -9.92 -1.55
C GLY A 233 9.11 -11.26 -2.27
N ASP A 234 9.01 -12.32 -1.48
CA ASP A 234 8.88 -13.67 -2.00
C ASP A 234 7.48 -13.93 -2.53
N LEU A 235 7.40 -14.55 -3.70
CA LEU A 235 6.18 -15.07 -4.32
C LEU A 235 6.44 -16.49 -4.83
N ARG A 236 5.38 -17.18 -5.22
CA ARG A 236 5.48 -18.44 -5.93
C ARG A 236 4.78 -18.32 -7.27
N GLU A 237 5.50 -18.62 -8.34
CA GLU A 237 4.94 -18.60 -9.68
C GLU A 237 4.10 -19.86 -9.93
N ILE A 238 2.95 -19.65 -10.54
CA ILE A 238 1.98 -20.68 -10.90
C ILE A 238 1.81 -20.63 -12.43
N SER A 239 1.87 -21.79 -13.09
CA SER A 239 1.61 -21.91 -14.52
C SER A 239 0.13 -21.63 -14.82
N LEU A 240 -0.20 -21.43 -16.10
CA LEU A 240 -1.59 -21.23 -16.52
C LEU A 240 -2.46 -22.48 -16.28
N GLU A 241 -1.83 -23.66 -16.20
CA GLU A 241 -2.44 -24.94 -15.87
C GLU A 241 -2.51 -25.20 -14.36
N GLY A 242 -2.10 -24.22 -13.53
CA GLY A 242 -2.16 -24.31 -12.07
C GLY A 242 -0.98 -25.03 -11.41
N GLN A 243 0.08 -25.37 -12.17
CA GLN A 243 1.27 -26.04 -11.62
C GLN A 243 2.19 -25.05 -10.91
N GLU A 244 2.78 -25.43 -9.78
CA GLU A 244 3.77 -24.60 -9.10
C GLU A 244 5.12 -24.64 -9.84
N LEU A 245 5.54 -23.50 -10.41
CA LEU A 245 6.79 -23.40 -11.16
C LEU A 245 8.00 -23.19 -10.26
N GLY A 246 7.82 -22.53 -9.11
CA GLY A 246 8.90 -22.31 -8.15
C GLY A 246 8.70 -21.06 -7.32
N LYS A 247 9.52 -20.92 -6.27
CA LYS A 247 9.61 -19.70 -5.48
C LYS A 247 10.47 -18.68 -6.22
N VAL A 248 10.00 -17.44 -6.29
CA VAL A 248 10.71 -16.32 -6.89
C VAL A 248 10.73 -15.14 -5.91
N TYR A 249 11.76 -14.30 -6.00
CA TYR A 249 11.80 -13.01 -5.33
C TYR A 249 11.50 -11.92 -6.34
N VAL A 250 10.50 -11.10 -6.07
CA VAL A 250 10.11 -10.00 -6.97
C VAL A 250 10.50 -8.65 -6.39
N ARG A 251 10.78 -7.69 -7.27
CA ARG A 251 10.98 -6.28 -6.92
C ARG A 251 10.67 -5.36 -8.10
N ALA A 252 10.23 -4.14 -7.81
CA ALA A 252 10.15 -3.08 -8.80
C ALA A 252 11.46 -2.28 -8.82
N ILE A 253 12.02 -2.04 -10.01
CA ILE A 253 13.33 -1.39 -10.19
C ILE A 253 13.23 -0.25 -11.20
N TYR A 254 13.76 0.92 -10.84
CA TYR A 254 13.93 2.04 -11.76
C TYR A 254 15.30 1.99 -12.43
N CYS A 255 15.36 1.51 -13.67
CA CYS A 255 16.61 1.29 -14.39
C CYS A 255 16.44 1.47 -15.90
N ASN A 256 17.53 1.42 -16.63
CA ASN A 256 17.52 1.30 -18.09
C ASN A 256 17.34 -0.16 -18.48
N PHE A 257 16.69 -0.40 -19.62
CA PHE A 257 16.46 -1.76 -20.12
C PHE A 257 17.75 -2.58 -20.26
N ALA A 258 18.84 -1.93 -20.67
CA ALA A 258 20.14 -2.56 -20.81
C ALA A 258 20.67 -3.15 -19.49
N GLU A 259 20.37 -2.53 -18.35
CA GLU A 259 20.81 -3.00 -17.03
C GLU A 259 20.14 -4.33 -16.63
N LEU A 260 19.09 -4.77 -17.32
CA LEU A 260 18.38 -6.02 -17.08
C LEU A 260 18.79 -7.14 -18.07
N LYS A 261 19.84 -6.91 -18.88
CA LYS A 261 20.29 -7.84 -19.92
C LYS A 261 21.50 -8.70 -19.54
N GLY A 262 21.91 -8.67 -18.27
CA GLY A 262 23.00 -9.51 -17.78
C GLY A 262 24.29 -9.33 -18.61
N GLU A 263 24.75 -10.40 -19.26
CA GLU A 263 25.98 -10.40 -20.08
C GLU A 263 25.91 -9.43 -21.26
N ASP A 264 24.73 -9.26 -21.86
CA ASP A 264 24.50 -8.39 -23.02
C ASP A 264 24.31 -6.92 -22.64
N MET A 265 24.45 -6.56 -21.36
CA MET A 265 24.23 -5.19 -20.86
C MET A 265 25.02 -4.15 -21.66
N LYS A 266 26.29 -4.40 -21.96
CA LYS A 266 27.15 -3.45 -22.67
C LYS A 266 26.69 -3.19 -24.10
N GLU A 267 26.31 -4.24 -24.82
CA GLU A 267 25.84 -4.14 -26.20
C GLU A 267 24.47 -3.43 -26.25
N GLU A 268 23.54 -3.84 -25.39
CA GLU A 268 22.23 -3.20 -25.32
C GLU A 268 22.33 -1.74 -24.86
N TRP A 269 23.27 -1.42 -23.94
CA TRP A 269 23.53 -0.03 -23.52
C TRP A 269 23.98 0.84 -24.70
N ALA A 270 24.87 0.34 -25.55
CA ALA A 270 25.30 1.06 -26.75
C ALA A 270 24.12 1.31 -27.71
N LYS A 271 23.28 0.29 -27.96
CA LYS A 271 22.06 0.41 -28.78
C LYS A 271 21.10 1.46 -28.20
N GLN A 272 20.91 1.46 -26.88
CA GLN A 272 20.04 2.41 -26.18
C GLN A 272 20.60 3.84 -26.25
N CYS A 273 21.90 4.02 -26.07
CA CYS A 273 22.57 5.32 -26.20
C CYS A 273 22.43 5.88 -27.62
N GLU A 274 22.59 5.04 -28.65
CA GLU A 274 22.40 5.49 -30.03
C GLU A 274 20.94 5.90 -30.30
N LYS A 275 19.97 5.12 -29.80
CA LYS A 275 18.54 5.47 -29.88
C LYS A 275 18.24 6.78 -29.14
N ALA A 276 18.80 6.98 -27.95
CA ALA A 276 18.66 8.21 -27.17
C ALA A 276 19.22 9.41 -27.94
N ARG A 277 20.44 9.28 -28.50
CA ARG A 277 21.07 10.32 -29.32
C ARG A 277 20.25 10.65 -30.57
N LYS A 278 19.65 9.65 -31.23
CA LYS A 278 18.74 9.86 -32.37
C LYS A 278 17.49 10.65 -31.96
N LYS A 279 17.00 10.46 -30.74
CA LYS A 279 15.88 11.22 -30.14
C LYS A 279 16.30 12.56 -29.51
N GLY A 280 17.58 12.93 -29.55
CA GLY A 280 18.07 14.16 -28.92
C GLY A 280 18.18 14.08 -27.39
N LEU A 281 18.04 12.89 -26.80
CA LEU A 281 18.19 12.68 -25.37
C LEU A 281 19.67 12.56 -25.01
N ARG A 282 20.06 13.13 -23.86
CA ARG A 282 21.43 13.03 -23.33
C ARG A 282 21.79 11.62 -22.86
N GLN A 283 20.80 10.89 -22.37
CA GLN A 283 20.96 9.54 -21.81
C GLN A 283 19.77 8.65 -22.20
N PRO A 284 19.94 7.31 -22.19
CA PRO A 284 18.82 6.39 -22.27
C PRO A 284 17.74 6.67 -21.22
N GLN A 285 16.48 6.43 -21.60
CA GLN A 285 15.34 6.66 -20.71
C GLN A 285 15.23 5.50 -19.70
N ARG A 286 15.16 5.85 -18.42
CA ARG A 286 14.90 4.90 -17.34
C ARG A 286 13.40 4.65 -17.22
N LYS A 287 13.04 3.43 -16.81
CA LYS A 287 11.65 3.03 -16.58
C LYS A 287 11.57 2.17 -15.34
N TRP A 288 10.36 2.07 -14.79
CA TRP A 288 10.05 1.13 -13.73
C TRP A 288 9.74 -0.25 -14.33
N TYR A 289 10.47 -1.26 -13.89
CA TYR A 289 10.29 -2.65 -14.28
C TYR A 289 9.87 -3.49 -13.09
N PHE A 290 8.94 -4.41 -13.31
CA PHE A 290 8.65 -5.49 -12.38
C PHE A 290 9.56 -6.67 -12.75
N CYS A 291 10.51 -6.98 -11.87
CA CYS A 291 11.53 -8.01 -12.10
C CYS A 291 11.34 -9.15 -11.09
N TRP A 292 11.62 -10.38 -11.53
CA TRP A 292 11.68 -11.55 -10.64
C TRP A 292 12.99 -12.32 -10.80
N TYR A 293 13.39 -12.95 -9.71
CA TYR A 293 14.68 -13.62 -9.52
C TYR A 293 14.45 -14.95 -8.82
N GLY A 294 15.35 -15.92 -9.00
CA GLY A 294 15.29 -17.22 -8.32
C GLY A 294 15.40 -17.08 -6.81
N SER A 295 16.10 -16.04 -6.33
CA SER A 295 16.27 -15.79 -4.91
C SER A 295 16.40 -14.31 -4.53
N LYS A 296 16.14 -14.01 -3.26
CA LYS A 296 16.38 -12.70 -2.65
C LYS A 296 17.86 -12.30 -2.72
N ASN A 297 18.77 -13.26 -2.63
CA ASN A 297 20.21 -12.98 -2.64
C ASN A 297 20.64 -12.48 -4.01
N GLU A 298 20.22 -13.13 -5.11
CA GLU A 298 20.49 -12.66 -6.47
C GLU A 298 19.88 -11.28 -6.73
N ALA A 299 18.66 -11.05 -6.25
CA ALA A 299 17.96 -9.78 -6.44
C ALA A 299 18.62 -8.58 -5.73
N LEU A 300 19.39 -8.83 -4.66
CA LEU A 300 20.04 -7.80 -3.84
C LEU A 300 21.57 -7.74 -4.03
N ASP A 301 22.13 -8.72 -4.72
CA ASP A 301 23.56 -8.77 -5.04
C ASP A 301 23.88 -7.71 -6.11
N PRO A 302 24.87 -6.82 -5.88
CA PRO A 302 25.22 -5.73 -6.79
C PRO A 302 25.61 -6.15 -8.21
N GLU A 303 26.07 -7.39 -8.39
CA GLU A 303 26.47 -7.92 -9.70
C GLU A 303 25.34 -8.74 -10.33
N LYS A 304 24.58 -9.50 -9.52
CA LYS A 304 23.57 -10.43 -10.03
C LYS A 304 22.19 -9.81 -10.26
N TRP A 305 21.88 -8.67 -9.67
CA TRP A 305 20.56 -8.05 -9.88
C TRP A 305 20.30 -7.67 -11.34
N HIS A 306 21.35 -7.56 -12.15
CA HIS A 306 21.31 -7.36 -13.60
C HIS A 306 20.83 -8.58 -14.41
N PHE A 307 20.63 -9.74 -13.75
CA PHE A 307 20.24 -11.02 -14.33
C PHE A 307 18.90 -11.51 -13.75
N PRO A 308 17.79 -10.76 -13.93
CA PRO A 308 16.47 -11.28 -13.56
C PRO A 308 16.10 -12.49 -14.43
N ASP A 309 15.39 -13.47 -13.87
CA ASP A 309 14.82 -14.59 -14.63
C ASP A 309 13.77 -14.10 -15.64
N GLY A 310 13.14 -12.97 -15.31
CA GLY A 310 12.34 -12.22 -16.26
C GLY A 310 11.85 -10.90 -15.67
N PHE A 311 11.31 -10.06 -16.56
CA PHE A 311 10.83 -8.74 -16.21
C PHE A 311 9.88 -8.18 -17.27
N PHE A 312 9.06 -7.21 -16.87
CA PHE A 312 8.30 -6.37 -17.81
C PHE A 312 8.24 -4.91 -17.30
N PRO A 313 8.12 -3.91 -18.19
CA PRO A 313 7.93 -2.52 -17.76
C PRO A 313 6.56 -2.38 -17.09
N LEU A 314 6.49 -1.82 -15.89
CA LEU A 314 5.24 -1.70 -15.13
C LEU A 314 4.15 -0.94 -15.90
N ALA A 315 4.51 0.07 -16.69
CA ALA A 315 3.57 0.80 -17.55
C ALA A 315 2.81 -0.09 -18.57
N THR A 316 3.40 -1.24 -18.94
CA THR A 316 2.76 -2.22 -19.85
C THR A 316 1.76 -3.13 -19.15
N MET A 317 1.67 -3.07 -17.82
CA MET A 317 0.68 -3.79 -17.03
C MET A 317 -0.71 -3.26 -17.38
N THR A 318 -1.58 -4.17 -17.78
CA THR A 318 -2.95 -3.87 -18.21
C THR A 318 -3.98 -4.17 -17.13
N GLN A 319 -3.72 -5.17 -16.29
CA GLN A 319 -4.64 -5.58 -15.24
C GLN A 319 -3.86 -6.32 -14.14
N VAL A 320 -4.22 -6.07 -12.89
CA VAL A 320 -3.88 -6.92 -11.74
C VAL A 320 -5.17 -7.26 -11.00
N ASN A 321 -5.40 -8.54 -10.71
CA ASN A 321 -6.62 -8.98 -10.04
C ASN A 321 -6.39 -10.25 -9.24
N ARG A 322 -7.21 -10.51 -8.23
CA ARG A 322 -7.23 -11.81 -7.55
C ARG A 322 -7.58 -12.92 -8.54
N SER A 323 -7.00 -14.10 -8.36
CA SER A 323 -7.38 -15.28 -9.13
C SER A 323 -8.79 -15.74 -8.70
N PRO A 324 -9.71 -16.02 -9.64
CA PRO A 324 -11.03 -16.54 -9.30
C PRO A 324 -10.98 -17.97 -8.77
N GLU A 325 -9.94 -18.73 -9.12
CA GLU A 325 -9.82 -20.14 -8.75
C GLU A 325 -9.34 -20.30 -7.31
N ARG A 326 -8.51 -19.36 -6.82
CA ARG A 326 -7.83 -19.48 -5.54
C ARG A 326 -7.65 -18.12 -4.86
N GLN A 327 -8.10 -18.05 -3.60
CA GLN A 327 -8.07 -16.82 -2.79
C GLN A 327 -6.67 -16.38 -2.36
N ASP A 328 -5.64 -17.22 -2.51
CA ASP A 328 -4.25 -16.94 -2.18
C ASP A 328 -3.40 -16.55 -3.40
N GLN A 329 -4.04 -16.41 -4.57
CA GLN A 329 -3.39 -16.11 -5.83
C GLN A 329 -3.88 -14.79 -6.44
N PHE A 330 -3.00 -14.16 -7.20
CA PHE A 330 -3.33 -13.01 -8.04
C PHE A 330 -2.70 -13.16 -9.42
N CYS A 331 -3.32 -12.55 -10.42
CA CYS A 331 -2.89 -12.57 -11.80
C CYS A 331 -2.44 -11.16 -12.21
N VAL A 332 -1.35 -11.09 -12.96
CA VAL A 332 -0.83 -9.87 -13.57
C VAL A 332 -0.83 -10.06 -15.08
N LYS A 333 -1.58 -9.21 -15.79
CA LYS A 333 -1.64 -9.20 -17.25
C LYS A 333 -0.86 -8.01 -17.80
N TYR A 334 0.03 -8.23 -18.75
CA TYR A 334 0.84 -7.17 -19.37
C TYR A 334 1.01 -7.42 -20.87
N THR A 335 1.52 -6.40 -21.59
CA THR A 335 1.79 -6.50 -23.04
C THR A 335 3.28 -6.38 -23.31
N ALA A 336 3.90 -7.46 -23.78
CA ALA A 336 5.31 -7.53 -24.16
C ALA A 336 5.45 -8.04 -25.62
N GLY A 337 4.76 -7.36 -26.55
CA GLY A 337 4.56 -7.83 -27.93
C GLY A 337 3.27 -8.64 -28.07
N ALA A 338 3.08 -9.64 -27.21
CA ALA A 338 1.81 -10.32 -27.02
C ALA A 338 1.23 -10.02 -25.63
N LYS A 339 -0.06 -10.29 -25.44
CA LYS A 339 -0.69 -10.26 -24.12
C LYS A 339 -0.22 -11.48 -23.34
N GLU A 340 0.44 -11.25 -22.21
CA GLU A 340 0.93 -12.29 -21.32
C GLU A 340 0.21 -12.20 -19.98
N THR A 341 0.11 -13.34 -19.30
CA THR A 341 -0.47 -13.45 -17.95
C THR A 341 0.49 -14.21 -17.05
N LYS A 342 0.82 -13.62 -15.91
CA LYS A 342 1.57 -14.27 -14.84
C LYS A 342 0.65 -14.49 -13.65
N ILE A 343 0.71 -15.67 -13.04
CA ILE A 343 -0.06 -16.02 -11.86
C ILE A 343 0.92 -16.21 -10.71
N TYR A 344 0.69 -15.49 -9.63
CA TYR A 344 1.49 -15.57 -8.43
C TYR A 344 0.63 -15.99 -7.24
N ARG A 345 1.16 -16.92 -6.45
CA ARG A 345 0.70 -17.19 -5.09
C ARG A 345 1.58 -16.41 -4.13
N ARG A 346 0.97 -15.74 -3.15
CA ARG A 346 1.73 -15.05 -2.09
C ARG A 346 2.49 -16.05 -1.21
N GLU A 347 3.73 -15.74 -0.85
CA GLU A 347 4.42 -16.40 0.26
C GLU A 347 4.13 -15.64 1.57
N GLN A 348 4.66 -16.15 2.70
CA GLN A 348 4.39 -15.57 4.01
C GLN A 348 4.86 -14.09 4.12
N GLY A 349 4.12 -13.30 4.89
CA GLY A 349 4.55 -11.99 5.37
C GLY A 349 3.89 -10.78 4.71
N LYS A 350 3.30 -10.94 3.52
CA LYS A 350 2.53 -9.87 2.86
C LYS A 350 1.12 -10.33 2.48
N ALA A 351 0.15 -9.44 2.68
CA ALA A 351 -1.22 -9.70 2.28
C ALA A 351 -1.34 -9.76 0.76
N LEU A 352 -2.30 -10.55 0.24
CA LEU A 352 -2.59 -10.58 -1.19
C LEU A 352 -3.02 -9.19 -1.70
N ASP A 353 -3.85 -8.52 -0.92
CA ASP A 353 -4.42 -7.22 -1.31
C ASP A 353 -3.38 -6.13 -1.39
N ALA A 354 -2.37 -6.18 -0.53
CA ALA A 354 -1.23 -5.27 -0.63
C ALA A 354 -0.48 -5.43 -1.97
N TRP A 355 -0.40 -6.65 -2.52
CA TRP A 355 0.16 -6.84 -3.86
C TRP A 355 -0.74 -6.29 -4.95
N VAL A 356 -2.04 -6.61 -4.91
CA VAL A 356 -3.00 -6.21 -5.94
C VAL A 356 -3.17 -4.69 -5.97
N GLU A 357 -3.51 -4.08 -4.83
CA GLU A 357 -3.69 -2.62 -4.70
C GLU A 357 -2.37 -1.89 -4.96
N GLY A 358 -1.25 -2.40 -4.43
CA GLY A 358 0.05 -1.75 -4.59
C GLY A 358 0.51 -1.73 -6.05
N LEU A 359 0.35 -2.84 -6.77
CA LEU A 359 0.68 -2.90 -8.21
C LEU A 359 -0.22 -1.99 -9.03
N ASP A 360 -1.53 -2.00 -8.76
CA ASP A 360 -2.48 -1.16 -9.48
C ASP A 360 -2.16 0.33 -9.29
N LEU A 361 -1.97 0.77 -8.04
CA LEU A 361 -1.58 2.14 -7.70
C LEU A 361 -0.24 2.53 -8.31
N ALA A 362 0.76 1.64 -8.28
CA ALA A 362 2.06 1.92 -8.88
C ALA A 362 1.95 2.11 -10.40
N ASN A 363 1.18 1.28 -11.09
CA ASN A 363 0.98 1.40 -12.53
C ASN A 363 0.17 2.65 -12.91
N GLN A 364 -0.85 3.01 -12.12
CA GLN A 364 -1.60 4.26 -12.32
C GLN A 364 -0.68 5.47 -12.21
N GLU A 365 0.08 5.58 -11.11
CA GLU A 365 1.02 6.70 -10.90
C GLU A 365 2.11 6.76 -11.99
N ILE A 366 2.65 5.61 -12.41
CA ILE A 366 3.62 5.56 -13.52
C ILE A 366 3.01 6.10 -14.82
N ARG A 367 1.76 5.75 -15.12
CA ARG A 367 1.07 6.21 -16.34
C ARG A 367 0.72 7.69 -16.28
N GLU A 368 0.33 8.18 -15.11
CA GLU A 368 0.09 9.60 -14.87
C GLU A 368 1.37 10.41 -15.07
N ASN A 369 2.49 10.01 -14.44
CA ASN A 369 3.79 10.66 -14.66
C ASN A 369 4.21 10.64 -16.14
N MET A 370 4.05 9.49 -16.83
CA MET A 370 4.38 9.41 -18.26
C MET A 370 3.50 10.33 -19.11
N LYS A 371 2.23 10.52 -18.74
CA LYS A 371 1.31 11.42 -19.42
C LYS A 371 1.72 12.88 -19.17
N GLU A 372 2.01 13.25 -17.93
CA GLU A 372 2.49 14.59 -17.56
C GLU A 372 3.81 14.94 -18.24
N GLU A 373 4.77 14.00 -18.30
CA GLU A 373 6.02 14.17 -19.04
C GLU A 373 5.75 14.46 -20.52
N LYS A 374 4.88 13.67 -21.15
CA LYS A 374 4.53 13.83 -22.56
C LYS A 374 3.82 15.16 -22.83
N GLU A 375 2.84 15.53 -21.99
CA GLU A 375 2.13 16.81 -22.11
C GLU A 375 3.09 17.99 -21.90
N GLY A 376 4.03 17.87 -20.96
CA GLY A 376 5.11 18.85 -20.76
C GLY A 376 6.04 18.98 -21.97
N GLU A 377 6.43 17.88 -22.59
CA GLU A 377 7.22 17.88 -23.83
C GLU A 377 6.45 18.53 -24.99
N GLU A 378 5.18 18.16 -25.20
CA GLU A 378 4.32 18.72 -26.24
C GLU A 378 4.11 20.24 -26.05
N MET A 379 3.95 20.70 -24.81
CA MET A 379 3.85 22.13 -24.48
C MET A 379 5.16 22.87 -24.77
N LYS A 380 6.32 22.32 -24.37
CA LYS A 380 7.63 22.89 -24.67
C LYS A 380 7.90 22.98 -26.18
N GLU A 381 7.48 21.97 -26.95
CA GLU A 381 7.59 22.01 -28.42
C GLU A 381 6.71 23.10 -29.04
N LYS A 382 5.47 23.27 -28.56
CA LYS A 382 4.57 24.35 -29.00
C LYS A 382 5.14 25.72 -28.68
N GLU A 383 5.70 25.92 -27.49
CA GLU A 383 6.36 27.18 -27.11
C GLU A 383 7.57 27.47 -27.99
N LYS A 384 8.43 26.47 -28.27
CA LYS A 384 9.56 26.62 -29.18
C LYS A 384 9.12 26.97 -30.61
N ALA A 385 8.06 26.33 -31.10
CA ALA A 385 7.50 26.66 -32.41
C ALA A 385 6.97 28.11 -32.46
N LYS A 386 6.27 28.54 -31.40
CA LYS A 386 5.78 29.92 -31.26
C LYS A 386 6.94 30.92 -31.19
N ALA A 387 8.00 30.61 -30.45
CA ALA A 387 9.20 31.44 -30.36
C ALA A 387 9.88 31.60 -31.73
N ARG A 388 10.04 30.50 -32.49
CA ARG A 388 10.57 30.55 -33.87
C ARG A 388 9.73 31.42 -34.80
N MET A 389 8.40 31.29 -34.72
CA MET A 389 7.48 32.10 -35.52
C MET A 389 7.61 33.58 -35.18
N MET A 390 7.60 33.94 -33.89
CA MET A 390 7.72 35.33 -33.44
C MET A 390 9.07 35.94 -33.77
N HIS A 391 10.15 35.16 -33.66
CA HIS A 391 11.47 35.59 -34.10
C HIS A 391 11.51 35.81 -35.61
N GLY A 392 10.91 34.93 -36.42
CA GLY A 392 10.77 35.13 -37.86
C GLY A 392 10.04 36.45 -38.21
N GLN A 393 8.96 36.76 -37.50
CA GLN A 393 8.22 38.02 -37.67
C GLN A 393 9.07 39.24 -37.29
N TRP A 394 9.82 39.16 -36.18
CA TRP A 394 10.74 40.21 -35.77
C TRP A 394 11.83 40.44 -36.81
N MET A 395 12.45 39.36 -37.30
CA MET A 395 13.51 39.37 -38.29
C MET A 395 13.08 40.04 -39.60
N GLN A 396 11.85 39.78 -40.05
CA GLN A 396 11.29 40.43 -41.25
C GLN A 396 11.14 41.94 -41.09
N LYS A 397 10.85 42.43 -39.88
CA LYS A 397 10.57 43.85 -39.62
C LYS A 397 11.82 44.64 -39.23
N ASN A 398 12.69 44.07 -38.41
CA ASN A 398 13.80 44.79 -37.76
C ASN A 398 15.19 44.24 -38.13
N GLY A 399 15.26 43.09 -38.81
CA GLY A 399 16.53 42.38 -39.04
C GLY A 399 17.06 41.66 -37.79
N MET A 400 18.27 41.09 -37.91
CA MET A 400 18.96 40.42 -36.81
C MET A 400 19.38 41.44 -35.75
N PRO A 401 19.05 41.24 -34.46
CA PRO A 401 19.58 42.10 -33.41
C PRO A 401 21.12 42.07 -33.38
N GLY A 402 21.74 43.24 -33.55
CA GLY A 402 23.19 43.41 -33.60
C GLY A 402 23.80 44.04 -32.35
N ASN A 403 22.99 44.57 -31.42
CA ASN A 403 23.44 45.19 -30.18
C ASN A 403 22.49 44.87 -29.01
N GLU A 404 22.92 45.23 -27.80
CA GLU A 404 22.20 44.93 -26.55
C GLU A 404 20.80 45.58 -26.49
N GLU A 405 20.64 46.80 -27.00
CA GLU A 405 19.35 47.49 -27.06
C GLU A 405 18.36 46.75 -27.96
N GLN A 406 18.81 46.29 -29.14
CA GLN A 406 17.99 45.50 -30.06
C GLN A 406 17.64 44.13 -29.50
N TRP A 407 18.56 43.48 -28.78
CA TRP A 407 18.27 42.22 -28.07
C TRP A 407 17.27 42.42 -26.94
N THR A 408 17.36 43.53 -26.21
CA THR A 408 16.39 43.91 -25.18
C THR A 408 15.01 44.12 -25.82
N ALA A 409 14.94 44.86 -26.93
CA ALA A 409 13.70 45.09 -27.66
C ALA A 409 13.10 43.79 -28.22
N TRP A 410 13.94 42.89 -28.75
CA TRP A 410 13.53 41.55 -29.18
C TRP A 410 12.97 40.74 -28.01
N PHE A 411 13.62 40.76 -26.85
CA PHE A 411 13.15 40.04 -25.65
C PHE A 411 11.79 40.56 -25.18
N GLN A 412 11.60 41.89 -25.15
CA GLN A 412 10.31 42.51 -24.83
C GLN A 412 9.21 42.16 -25.84
N TRP A 413 9.57 42.04 -27.13
CA TRP A 413 8.66 41.56 -28.16
C TRP A 413 8.25 40.10 -27.96
N MET A 414 9.18 39.23 -27.61
CA MET A 414 8.86 37.83 -27.31
C MET A 414 7.95 37.72 -26.08
N LYS A 415 8.19 38.55 -25.06
CA LYS A 415 7.32 38.68 -23.87
C LYS A 415 5.92 39.14 -24.20
N SER A 416 5.75 40.11 -25.12
CA SER A 416 4.42 40.58 -25.51
C SER A 416 3.59 39.50 -26.20
N GLY A 417 4.24 38.44 -26.70
CA GLY A 417 3.58 37.23 -27.18
C GLY A 417 3.23 36.20 -26.11
N HIS A 418 3.39 36.51 -24.81
CA HIS A 418 3.18 35.58 -23.70
C HIS A 418 4.08 34.34 -23.80
N LEU A 419 5.38 34.55 -24.00
CA LEU A 419 6.40 33.53 -23.78
C LEU A 419 7.06 33.77 -22.42
N GLU A 420 7.26 32.70 -21.67
CA GLU A 420 7.97 32.74 -20.38
C GLU A 420 9.44 33.10 -20.57
N ASP A 421 10.03 33.81 -19.59
CA ASP A 421 11.42 34.28 -19.64
C ASP A 421 12.42 33.16 -19.89
N GLU A 422 12.18 31.98 -19.31
CA GLU A 422 13.02 30.80 -19.48
C GLU A 422 12.98 30.30 -20.94
N SER A 423 11.80 30.15 -21.53
CA SER A 423 11.62 29.72 -22.92
C SER A 423 12.26 30.70 -23.90
N ILE A 424 12.21 32.02 -23.63
CA ILE A 424 12.89 33.04 -24.45
C ILE A 424 14.41 32.92 -24.34
N ARG A 425 14.94 32.71 -23.12
CA ARG A 425 16.40 32.54 -22.89
C ARG A 425 16.93 31.26 -23.54
N ASP A 426 16.22 30.16 -23.42
CA ASP A 426 16.56 28.89 -24.07
C ASP A 426 16.61 29.05 -25.58
N PHE A 427 15.60 29.74 -26.15
CA PHE A 427 15.56 30.01 -27.58
C PHE A 427 16.67 30.96 -28.03
N TYR A 428 17.00 31.99 -27.24
CA TYR A 428 18.15 32.85 -27.48
C TYR A 428 19.47 32.06 -27.51
N GLN A 429 19.68 31.15 -26.54
CA GLN A 429 20.86 30.30 -26.53
C GLN A 429 20.93 29.38 -27.76
N GLU A 430 19.80 28.87 -28.23
CA GLU A 430 19.70 28.09 -29.47
C GLU A 430 20.09 28.91 -30.71
N LEU A 431 19.69 30.19 -30.77
CA LEU A 431 20.07 31.10 -31.85
C LEU A 431 21.56 31.45 -31.84
N MET A 432 22.14 31.67 -30.65
CA MET A 432 23.55 32.04 -30.50
C MET A 432 24.50 30.86 -30.69
N ASN A 433 24.03 29.65 -30.40
CA ASN A 433 24.77 28.40 -30.59
C ASN A 433 24.01 27.51 -31.58
N PRO A 434 23.90 27.92 -32.86
CA PRO A 434 23.20 27.11 -33.85
C PRO A 434 23.89 25.74 -33.87
N PRO A 435 23.12 24.63 -33.85
CA PRO A 435 23.70 23.30 -33.83
C PRO A 435 24.64 23.19 -35.04
N GLN A 436 25.96 23.13 -34.78
CA GLN A 436 27.00 23.01 -35.80
C GLN A 436 26.55 21.91 -36.75
N GLY A 437 26.25 22.30 -37.99
CA GLY A 437 25.37 21.54 -38.86
C GLY A 437 25.67 20.04 -38.80
N LYS A 438 24.66 19.23 -38.45
CA LYS A 438 24.55 17.92 -39.05
C LYS A 438 24.56 18.21 -40.55
N GLY A 439 25.74 18.05 -41.16
CA GLY A 439 25.95 18.41 -42.56
C GLY A 439 24.76 17.90 -43.33
N ALA A 440 24.03 18.82 -43.96
CA ALA A 440 23.06 18.45 -44.96
C ALA A 440 23.88 17.71 -46.02
N GLY A 441 23.99 16.39 -45.87
CA GLY A 441 24.50 15.50 -46.89
C GLY A 441 23.61 15.77 -48.07
N ARG A 442 24.12 16.56 -49.01
CA ARG A 442 23.53 16.74 -50.32
C ARG A 442 23.53 15.34 -50.95
N GLY A 443 22.39 14.67 -50.83
CA GLY A 443 22.01 13.58 -51.73
C GLY A 443 21.65 14.16 -53.08
#